data_AF-A0A930AH71-F1
#
_entry.id   AF-A0A930AH71-F1
#
_cell.length_a   1.000
_cell.length_b   1.000
_cell.length_c   1.000
_cell.angle_alpha   90.00
_cell.angle_beta   90.00
_cell.angle_gamma   90.00
#
_symmetry.space_group_name_H-M   'P 1'
#
loop_
_entity.id
_entity.type
_entity.pdbx_description
1 polymer ?
#
loop_
_entity_poly.entity_id
_entity_poly.type
_entity_poly.pdbx_seq_one_letter_code
_entity_poly.pdbx_strand_id
1 'polypeptide(L)' 'MRLDKFLVACAVGSRTEVKNLLKAGRVTVNGKKEKSAKLQINEERDEIRFDGQVLEYE' A
#
# COMPACT_ATOMS: atom_id res chain seq x y z
N MET A 1 -7.14 8.70 -0.04
CA MET A 1 -6.38 8.22 1.14
C MET A 1 -4.86 8.32 0.94
N ARG A 2 -4.02 8.30 2.00
CA ARG A 2 -2.56 8.10 1.85
C ARG A 2 -2.24 6.61 1.82
N LEU A 3 -1.26 6.20 1.00
CA LEU A 3 -0.84 4.82 0.88
C LEU A 3 -0.42 4.23 2.23
N ASP A 4 0.32 4.99 3.06
CA ASP A 4 0.68 4.52 4.40
C ASP A 4 -0.52 4.25 5.31
N LYS A 5 -1.58 5.07 5.20
CA LYS A 5 -2.79 4.92 6.01
C LYS A 5 -3.59 3.70 5.55
N PHE A 6 -3.70 3.51 4.24
CA PHE A 6 -4.36 2.36 3.64
C PHE A 6 -3.68 1.04 4.04
N LEU A 7 -2.36 0.96 3.93
CA LEU A 7 -1.62 -0.26 4.27
C LEU A 7 -1.76 -0.59 5.76
N VAL A 8 -1.75 0.42 6.64
CA VAL A 8 -2.02 0.20 8.07
C VAL A 8 -3.46 -0.26 8.31
N ALA A 9 -4.43 0.30 7.59
CA ALA A 9 -5.84 -0.08 7.72
C ALA A 9 -6.11 -1.51 7.24
N CYS A 10 -5.47 -1.95 6.15
CA CYS A 10 -5.50 -3.34 5.67
C CYS A 10 -4.64 -4.30 6.51
N ALA A 11 -4.22 -3.91 7.72
CA ALA A 11 -3.40 -4.73 8.63
C ALA A 11 -2.08 -5.25 8.01
N VAL A 12 -1.51 -4.56 7.02
CA VAL A 12 -0.25 -4.94 6.36
C VAL A 12 0.94 -4.82 7.32
N GLY A 13 0.84 -3.94 8.32
CA GLY A 13 1.82 -3.79 9.38
C GLY A 13 1.79 -2.39 10.00
N SER A 14 2.73 -2.15 10.92
CA SER A 14 2.89 -0.84 11.56
C SER A 14 3.42 0.23 10.58
N ARG A 15 3.23 1.53 10.87
CA ARG A 15 3.74 2.64 10.03
C ARG A 15 5.22 2.49 9.61
N THR A 16 6.05 1.95 10.50
CA THR A 16 7.48 1.68 10.23
C THR A 16 7.67 0.49 9.31
N GLU A 17 6.94 -0.60 9.51
CA GLU A 17 6.98 -1.78 8.66
C GLU A 17 6.50 -1.45 7.25
N VAL A 18 5.38 -0.74 7.13
CA VAL A 18 4.85 -0.26 5.85
C VAL A 18 5.91 0.52 5.06
N LYS A 19 6.67 1.42 5.69
CA LYS A 19 7.78 2.11 5.04
C LYS A 19 8.87 1.16 4.54
N ASN A 20 9.19 0.12 5.30
CA ASN A 20 10.18 -0.88 4.90
C ASN A 20 9.66 -1.76 3.75
N LEU A 21 8.39 -2.17 3.78
CA LEU A 21 7.73 -2.95 2.73
C LEU A 21 7.64 -2.18 1.41
N LEU A 22 7.33 -0.89 1.48
CA LEU A 22 7.35 0.03 0.35
C LEU A 22 8.78 0.17 -0.22
N LYS A 23 9.79 0.36 0.63
CA LYS A 23 11.20 0.39 0.18
C LYS A 23 11.64 -0.92 -0.47
N ALA A 24 11.18 -2.06 0.07
CA ALA A 24 11.42 -3.39 -0.47
C ALA A 24 10.68 -3.62 -1.81
N GLY A 25 9.72 -2.76 -2.19
CA GLY A 25 8.95 -2.89 -3.41
C GLY A 25 7.98 -4.07 -3.38
N ARG A 26 7.51 -4.45 -2.18
CA ARG A 26 6.48 -5.50 -1.99
C ARG A 26 5.05 -4.99 -2.21
N VAL A 27 4.87 -3.68 -2.24
CA VAL A 27 3.58 -3.03 -2.51
C VAL A 27 3.56 -2.53 -3.96
N THR A 28 2.44 -2.77 -4.61
CA THR A 28 2.13 -2.35 -5.96
C THR A 28 0.80 -1.60 -5.96
N VAL A 29 0.73 -0.50 -6.68
CA VAL A 29 -0.45 0.35 -6.83
C VAL A 29 -0.79 0.35 -8.32
N ASN A 30 -1.95 -0.19 -8.69
CA ASN A 30 -2.36 -0.44 -10.09
C ASN A 30 -1.28 -1.16 -10.91
N GLY A 31 -0.65 -2.19 -10.32
CA GLY A 31 0.42 -2.95 -10.97
C GLY A 31 1.77 -2.22 -11.05
N LYS A 32 1.91 -0.99 -10.52
CA LYS A 32 3.19 -0.28 -10.44
C LYS A 32 3.77 -0.37 -9.03
N LYS A 33 5.04 -0.79 -8.91
CA LYS A 33 5.72 -0.88 -7.61
C LYS A 33 5.89 0.52 -7.03
N GLU A 34 5.19 0.80 -5.94
CA GLU A 34 5.26 2.09 -5.29
C GLU A 34 6.11 1.99 -4.03
N LYS A 35 7.03 2.93 -3.87
CA LYS A 35 7.92 3.00 -2.69
C LYS A 35 7.60 4.21 -1.81
N SER A 36 6.70 5.05 -2.27
CA SER A 36 6.36 6.32 -1.62
C SER A 36 5.19 6.14 -0.67
N ALA A 37 5.48 6.05 0.63
CA ALA A 37 4.45 6.03 1.69
C ALA A 37 3.54 7.27 1.66
N LYS A 38 4.07 8.40 1.16
CA LYS A 38 3.35 9.67 1.01
C LYS A 38 2.43 9.71 -0.23
N LEU A 39 2.45 8.67 -1.08
CA LEU A 39 1.57 8.63 -2.25
C LEU A 39 0.13 8.75 -1.79
N GLN A 40 -0.62 9.61 -2.46
CA GLN A 40 -2.07 9.69 -2.30
C GLN A 40 -2.69 8.68 -3.26
N ILE A 41 -3.44 7.74 -2.70
CA ILE A 41 -4.19 6.73 -3.44
C ILE A 41 -5.68 7.01 -3.33
N ASN A 42 -6.43 6.50 -4.28
CA ASN A 42 -7.87 6.53 -4.33
C ASN A 42 -8.39 5.12 -4.03
N GLU A 43 -8.96 4.89 -2.86
CA GLU A 43 -9.48 3.57 -2.47
C GLU A 43 -10.55 3.01 -3.42
N GLU A 44 -11.26 3.87 -4.16
CA GLU A 44 -12.29 3.45 -5.11
C GLU A 44 -11.73 3.13 -6.51
N ARG A 45 -10.52 3.60 -6.85
CA ARG A 45 -9.97 3.50 -8.22
C ARG A 45 -8.62 2.82 -8.27
N ASP A 46 -7.82 2.93 -7.21
CA ASP A 46 -6.48 2.38 -7.12
C ASP A 46 -6.54 0.98 -6.51
N GLU A 47 -6.07 0.00 -7.27
CA GLU A 47 -5.89 -1.36 -6.77
C GLU A 47 -4.54 -1.48 -6.07
N ILE A 48 -4.56 -1.70 -4.76
CA ILE A 48 -3.34 -1.91 -3.98
C ILE A 48 -3.10 -3.41 -3.86
N ARG A 49 -1.92 -3.87 -4.26
CA ARG A 49 -1.48 -5.26 -4.13
C ARG A 49 -0.25 -5.35 -3.27
N PHE A 50 -0.26 -6.27 -2.32
CA PHE A 50 0.88 -6.60 -1.47
C PHE A 50 1.27 -8.06 -1.69
N ASP A 51 2.54 -8.30 -2.08
CA ASP A 51 3.07 -9.66 -2.31
C ASP A 51 2.24 -10.50 -3.31
N GLY A 52 1.51 -9.84 -4.22
CA GLY A 52 0.63 -10.47 -5.20
C GLY A 52 -0.82 -10.63 -4.75
N GLN A 53 -1.15 -10.30 -3.50
CA GLN A 53 -2.53 -10.28 -2.98
C GLN A 53 -3.12 -8.88 -3.09
N VAL A 54 -4.35 -8.77 -3.60
CA VAL A 54 -5.09 -7.50 -3.58
C VAL A 54 -5.50 -7.20 -2.14
N LEU A 55 -5.22 -5.99 -1.70
CA LEU A 55 -5.71 -5.45 -0.44
C LEU A 55 -7.01 -4.72 -0.72
N GLU A 56 -8.07 -5.16 -0.08
CA GLU A 56 -9.35 -4.47 -0.08
C GLU A 56 -9.45 -3.60 1.18
N TYR A 57 -9.94 -2.38 1.00
CA TYR A 57 -10.26 -1.47 2.08
C TYR A 57 -11.78 -1.46 2.21
N GLU A 58 -12.28 -1.96 3.33
CA GLU A 58 -13.70 -1.95 3.71
C GLU A 58 -14.02 -0.74 4.60
#